data_AF-A0A1W9YTQ5-F1
#
_entry.id   AF-A0A1W9YTQ5-F1
#
_cell.length_a   1.000
_cell.length_b   1.000
_cell.length_c   1.000
_cell.angle_alpha   90.00
_cell.angle_beta   90.00
_cell.angle_gamma   90.00
#
_symmetry.space_group_name_H-M   'P 1'
#
loop_
_entity.id
_entity.type
_entity.pdbx_description
1 polymer ?
#
loop_
_entity_poly.entity_id
_entity_poly.type
_entity_poly.pdbx_seq_one_letter_code
_entity_poly.pdbx_strand_id
1 'polypeptide(L)'
;MNTVLYLSASGASYETRAYTTADITDLVQAQGLQALTSTDRQFDFWFSPSARGCQRRINRTATELLLATTSLGARNVPLLRGGVVIAGHDADGDLDGLSWQQLDLLVDRHRALSAGNLRTLCRRMNRDERQRRRAIAARTARTTDVTPTAARTPVSH
;
A
#
# COMPACT_ATOMS: atom_id res chain seq x y z
N MET A 1 14.32 -19.07 10.13
CA MET A 1 14.12 -17.71 10.66
C MET A 1 12.86 -17.22 9.99
N ASN A 2 11.80 -16.99 10.77
CA ASN A 2 10.46 -16.70 10.24
C ASN A 2 10.26 -15.21 10.42
N THR A 3 10.53 -14.44 9.36
CA THR A 3 10.42 -12.98 9.37
C THR A 3 9.53 -12.52 8.23
N VAL A 4 8.85 -11.40 8.44
CA VAL A 4 8.00 -10.79 7.42
C VAL A 4 8.69 -9.55 6.88
N LEU A 5 8.42 -9.22 5.62
CA LEU A 5 9.01 -8.06 4.97
C LEU A 5 8.04 -6.89 5.03
N TYR A 6 8.39 -5.85 5.78
CA TYR A 6 7.65 -4.60 5.81
C TYR A 6 8.18 -3.62 4.77
N LEU A 7 7.27 -3.10 3.96
CA LEU A 7 7.54 -2.09 2.96
C LEU A 7 6.79 -0.82 3.34
N SER A 8 7.52 0.26 3.55
CA SER A 8 6.94 1.59 3.75
C SER A 8 6.66 2.27 2.41
N ALA A 9 5.57 3.04 2.33
CA ALA A 9 5.30 3.90 1.19
C ALA A 9 6.36 5.01 0.97
N SER A 10 7.27 5.25 1.93
CA SER A 10 8.43 6.12 1.73
C SER A 10 9.55 5.48 0.91
N GLY A 11 9.49 4.16 0.67
CA GLY A 11 10.50 3.38 -0.05
C GLY A 11 11.48 2.63 0.84
N ALA A 12 11.36 2.74 2.16
CA ALA A 12 12.14 1.92 3.08
C ALA A 12 11.56 0.50 3.21
N SER A 13 12.44 -0.49 3.26
CA SER A 13 12.12 -1.90 3.46
C SER A 13 12.81 -2.41 4.71
N TYR A 14 12.06 -3.09 5.58
CA TYR A 14 12.56 -3.63 6.84
C TYR A 14 12.14 -5.08 6.98
N GLU A 15 13.06 -5.94 7.38
CA GLU A 15 12.73 -7.25 7.89
C GLU A 15 12.22 -7.08 9.33
N THR A 16 11.03 -7.60 9.60
CA THR A 16 10.41 -7.51 10.93
C THR A 16 9.83 -8.85 11.34
N ARG A 17 9.43 -8.94 12.61
CA ARG A 17 8.74 -10.10 13.17
C ARG A 17 7.29 -9.72 13.37
N ALA A 18 6.40 -10.46 12.74
CA ALA A 18 4.97 -10.43 13.01
C ALA A 18 4.51 -11.88 13.07
N TYR A 19 3.89 -12.26 14.17
CA TYR A 19 3.46 -13.64 14.42
C TYR A 19 1.94 -13.76 14.38
N THR A 20 1.23 -12.63 14.37
CA THR A 20 -0.22 -12.57 14.29
C THR A 20 -0.69 -11.47 13.35
N THR A 21 -1.94 -11.58 12.89
CA THR A 21 -2.62 -10.52 12.12
C THR A 21 -2.78 -9.22 12.91
N ALA A 22 -2.83 -9.30 14.24
CA ALA A 22 -2.83 -8.13 15.13
C ALA A 22 -1.49 -7.38 15.04
N ASP A 23 -0.36 -8.09 15.07
CA ASP A 23 0.96 -7.48 14.90
C ASP A 23 1.07 -6.76 13.54
N ILE A 24 0.54 -7.37 12.48
CA ILE A 24 0.50 -6.74 11.14
C ILE A 24 -0.37 -5.48 11.14
N THR A 25 -1.51 -5.52 11.84
CA THR A 25 -2.42 -4.38 11.95
C THR A 25 -1.74 -3.20 12.62
N ASP A 26 -1.02 -3.46 13.71
CA ASP A 26 -0.23 -2.45 14.43
C ASP A 26 0.90 -1.91 13.56
N LEU A 27 1.54 -2.77 12.77
CA LEU A 27 2.66 -2.42 11.91
C LEU A 27 2.23 -1.56 10.70
N VAL A 28 1.09 -1.87 10.10
CA VAL A 28 0.49 -1.07 9.00
C VAL A 28 -0.22 0.18 9.56
N GLN A 29 -0.42 0.25 10.89
CA GLN A 29 -1.07 1.35 11.62
C GLN A 29 -2.40 1.78 10.98
N ALA A 30 -3.23 0.81 10.62
CA ALA A 30 -4.43 1.09 9.84
C ALA A 30 -5.61 0.17 10.19
N GLN A 31 -6.81 0.67 9.90
CA GLN A 31 -8.06 -0.06 10.13
C GLN A 31 -8.47 -0.79 8.85
N GLY A 32 -8.96 -2.03 8.98
CA GLY A 32 -9.42 -2.85 7.87
C GLY A 32 -8.29 -3.44 7.05
N LEU A 33 -7.54 -4.36 7.66
CA LEU A 33 -6.48 -5.11 6.99
C LEU A 33 -7.09 -6.00 5.89
N GLN A 34 -6.46 -6.02 4.72
CA GLN A 34 -6.79 -6.89 3.61
C GLN A 34 -5.54 -7.63 3.16
N ALA A 35 -5.72 -8.85 2.67
CA ALA A 35 -4.65 -9.65 2.09
C ALA A 35 -4.91 -9.87 0.59
N LEU A 36 -3.84 -9.84 -0.20
CA LEU A 36 -3.82 -10.35 -1.57
C LEU A 36 -2.76 -11.44 -1.67
N THR A 37 -3.17 -12.64 -2.05
CA THR A 37 -2.28 -13.78 -2.21
C THR A 37 -1.69 -13.81 -3.62
N SER A 38 -0.40 -14.15 -3.72
CA SER A 38 0.30 -14.35 -4.98
C SER A 38 -0.27 -15.54 -5.76
N THR A 39 -0.01 -15.60 -7.07
CA THR A 39 -0.59 -16.65 -7.91
C THR A 39 -0.03 -18.03 -7.59
N ASP A 40 1.23 -18.09 -7.16
CA ASP A 40 1.91 -19.30 -6.71
C ASP A 40 1.57 -19.70 -5.26
N ARG A 41 0.69 -18.93 -4.58
CA ARG A 41 0.31 -19.13 -3.18
C ARG A 41 1.52 -19.22 -2.24
N GLN A 42 2.57 -18.47 -2.54
CA GLN A 42 3.78 -18.41 -1.70
C GLN A 42 3.80 -17.16 -0.82
N PHE A 43 3.05 -16.12 -1.19
CA PHE A 43 3.15 -14.80 -0.58
C PHE A 43 1.79 -14.18 -0.36
N ASP A 44 1.59 -13.60 0.81
CA ASP A 44 0.46 -12.74 1.13
C ASP A 44 0.89 -11.30 1.32
N PHE A 45 0.22 -10.41 0.61
CA PHE A 45 0.41 -8.97 0.68
C PHE A 45 -0.67 -8.39 1.59
N TRP A 46 -0.30 -8.09 2.82
CA TRP A 46 -1.15 -7.48 3.81
C TRP A 46 -1.05 -5.96 3.75
N PHE A 47 -2.17 -5.28 3.55
CA PHE A 47 -2.24 -3.83 3.44
C PHE A 47 -3.58 -3.31 3.97
N SER A 48 -3.67 -2.00 4.18
CA SER A 48 -4.97 -1.35 4.46
C SER A 48 -5.41 -0.47 3.28
N PRO A 49 -6.64 -0.64 2.77
CA PRO A 49 -7.20 0.24 1.74
C PRO A 49 -7.45 1.66 2.26
N SER A 50 -7.69 1.80 3.57
CA SER A 50 -8.16 3.02 4.23
C SER A 50 -7.02 3.86 4.80
N ALA A 51 -5.91 3.92 4.06
CA ALA A 51 -4.71 4.64 4.47
C ALA A 51 -4.98 6.16 4.66
N ARG A 52 -4.73 6.67 5.86
CA ARG A 52 -4.92 8.09 6.23
C ARG A 52 -3.60 8.87 6.11
N GLY A 53 -3.70 10.18 5.86
CA GLY A 53 -2.53 11.09 5.86
C GLY A 53 -1.38 10.64 4.93
N CYS A 54 -0.16 10.55 5.48
CA CYS A 54 1.06 10.18 4.77
C CYS A 54 1.03 8.75 4.18
N GLN A 55 0.20 7.86 4.73
CA GLN A 55 0.02 6.50 4.20
C GLN A 55 -0.79 6.49 2.88
N ARG A 56 -1.32 7.62 2.41
CA ARG A 56 -2.01 7.71 1.11
C ARG A 56 -1.07 7.49 -0.09
N ARG A 57 0.24 7.61 0.12
CA ARG A 57 1.24 7.41 -0.94
C ARG A 57 1.22 5.97 -1.44
N ILE A 58 1.48 5.82 -2.72
CA ILE A 58 1.62 4.50 -3.35
C ILE A 58 2.91 3.86 -2.84
N ASN A 59 2.80 2.63 -2.37
CA ASN A 59 3.95 1.80 -2.08
C ASN A 59 4.43 1.16 -3.37
N ARG A 60 5.42 1.80 -3.99
CA ARG A 60 5.93 1.41 -5.30
C ARG A 60 6.53 0.00 -5.28
N THR A 61 7.42 -0.26 -4.32
CA THR A 61 8.10 -1.55 -4.18
C THR A 61 7.11 -2.68 -3.96
N ALA A 62 6.12 -2.50 -3.07
CA ALA A 62 5.10 -3.51 -2.83
C ALA A 62 4.24 -3.78 -4.06
N THR A 63 3.88 -2.73 -4.80
CA THR A 63 3.09 -2.87 -6.03
C THR A 63 3.87 -3.57 -7.15
N GLU A 64 5.17 -3.29 -7.26
CA GLU A 64 6.07 -3.97 -8.20
C GLU A 64 6.23 -5.45 -7.84
N LEU A 65 6.43 -5.77 -6.56
CA LEU A 65 6.49 -7.15 -6.08
C LEU A 65 5.18 -7.90 -6.31
N LEU A 66 4.03 -7.28 -6.04
CA LEU A 66 2.73 -7.87 -6.35
C LEU A 66 2.60 -8.17 -7.84
N LEU A 67 3.07 -7.28 -8.72
CA LEU A 67 3.10 -7.52 -10.16
C LEU A 67 4.04 -8.67 -10.55
N ALA A 68 5.16 -8.83 -9.84
CA ALA A 68 6.15 -9.86 -10.12
C ALA A 68 5.71 -11.27 -9.69
N THR A 69 4.89 -11.37 -8.65
CA THR A 69 4.44 -12.64 -8.06
C THR A 69 3.01 -13.02 -8.43
N THR A 70 2.27 -12.15 -9.11
CA THR A 70 0.92 -12.46 -9.60
C THR A 70 0.86 -12.58 -11.12
N SER A 71 -0.17 -13.24 -11.63
CA SER A 71 -0.49 -13.29 -13.06
C SER A 71 -1.15 -12.00 -13.58
N LEU A 72 -1.26 -10.97 -12.75
CA LEU A 72 -1.88 -9.70 -13.13
C LEU A 72 -0.97 -8.93 -14.08
N GLY A 73 -1.57 -8.27 -15.08
CA GLY A 73 -0.83 -7.37 -15.96
C GLY A 73 -0.51 -6.03 -15.28
N ALA A 74 0.55 -5.36 -15.72
CA ALA A 74 0.94 -4.02 -15.24
C ALA A 74 -0.17 -2.95 -15.37
N ARG A 75 -1.18 -3.20 -16.22
CA ARG A 75 -2.36 -2.34 -16.40
C ARG A 75 -3.45 -2.53 -15.34
N ASN A 76 -3.53 -3.73 -14.76
CA ASN A 76 -4.64 -4.15 -13.90
C ASN A 76 -4.20 -4.41 -12.46
N VAL A 77 -2.90 -4.59 -12.20
CA VAL A 77 -2.40 -4.78 -10.83
C VAL A 77 -2.89 -3.64 -9.90
N PRO A 78 -3.44 -3.97 -8.72
CA PRO A 78 -3.82 -2.99 -7.72
C PRO A 78 -2.64 -2.13 -7.29
N LEU A 79 -2.87 -0.83 -7.10
CA LEU A 79 -1.84 0.07 -6.57
C LEU A 79 -1.89 0.03 -5.04
N LEU A 80 -0.94 -0.66 -4.42
CA LEU A 80 -0.85 -0.78 -2.97
C LEU A 80 -0.38 0.55 -2.36
N ARG A 81 -0.86 0.88 -1.17
CA ARG A 81 -0.62 2.16 -0.49
C ARG A 81 -0.25 1.96 0.95
N GLY A 82 0.46 2.95 1.49
CA GLY A 82 0.88 2.95 2.88
C GLY A 82 1.88 1.83 3.18
N GLY A 83 1.86 1.37 4.43
CA GLY A 83 2.61 0.21 4.85
C GLY A 83 2.04 -1.06 4.21
N VAL A 84 2.91 -1.92 3.70
CA VAL A 84 2.55 -3.23 3.19
C VAL A 84 3.46 -4.25 3.84
N VAL A 85 2.88 -5.33 4.36
CA VAL A 85 3.64 -6.47 4.89
C VAL A 85 3.52 -7.62 3.90
N ILE A 86 4.65 -8.22 3.56
CA ILE A 86 4.71 -9.45 2.79
C ILE A 86 5.08 -10.58 3.75
N ALA A 87 4.26 -11.60 3.78
CA ALA A 87 4.43 -12.78 4.61
C ALA A 87 4.17 -14.06 3.80
N GLY A 88 4.58 -15.21 4.34
CA GLY A 88 4.14 -16.50 3.84
C GLY A 88 2.84 -16.93 4.54
N HIS A 89 2.37 -18.11 4.18
CA HIS A 89 1.39 -18.83 4.96
C HIS A 89 1.77 -20.30 5.07
N ASP A 90 1.29 -20.94 6.13
CA ASP A 90 1.45 -22.37 6.33
C ASP A 90 0.42 -23.18 5.50
N ALA A 91 0.41 -24.51 5.70
CA ALA A 91 -0.50 -25.40 4.97
C ALA A 91 -1.99 -25.13 5.25
N ASP A 92 -2.30 -24.50 6.39
CA ASP A 92 -3.64 -24.16 6.81
C ASP A 92 -4.07 -22.77 6.31
N GLY A 93 -3.14 -22.02 5.68
CA GLY A 93 -3.38 -20.68 5.16
C GLY A 93 -3.23 -19.58 6.22
N ASP A 94 -2.71 -19.94 7.39
CA ASP A 94 -2.42 -19.00 8.47
C ASP A 94 -1.10 -18.29 8.25
N LEU A 95 -0.99 -17.09 8.81
CA LEU A 95 0.19 -16.24 8.68
C LEU A 95 1.46 -16.97 9.14
N ASP A 96 2.43 -17.10 8.25
CA ASP A 96 3.78 -17.59 8.58
C ASP A 96 4.85 -16.61 8.08
N GLY A 97 6.04 -16.69 8.67
CA GLY A 97 7.19 -15.93 8.22
C GLY A 97 7.68 -16.41 6.86
N LEU A 98 8.39 -15.51 6.17
CA LEU A 98 9.10 -15.84 4.95
C LEU A 98 10.35 -16.65 5.30
N SER A 99 10.56 -17.74 4.57
CA SER A 99 11.84 -18.43 4.52
C SER A 99 12.86 -17.64 3.68
N TRP A 100 14.15 -17.93 3.86
CA TRP A 100 15.22 -17.36 3.04
C TRP A 100 15.02 -17.61 1.55
N GLN A 101 14.59 -18.82 1.18
CA GLN A 101 14.33 -19.17 -0.23
C GLN A 101 13.20 -18.34 -0.84
N GLN A 102 12.16 -18.06 -0.05
CA GLN A 102 11.06 -17.19 -0.46
C GLN A 102 11.50 -15.72 -0.62
N LEU A 103 12.40 -15.24 0.23
CA LEU A 103 12.99 -13.90 0.07
C LEU A 103 13.85 -13.80 -1.18
N ASP A 104 14.72 -14.78 -1.44
CA ASP A 104 15.52 -14.82 -2.67
C ASP A 104 14.63 -14.88 -3.92
N LEU A 105 13.56 -15.69 -3.87
CA LEU A 105 12.58 -15.76 -4.94
C LEU A 105 11.90 -14.40 -5.19
N LEU A 106 11.52 -13.66 -4.14
CA LEU A 106 10.95 -12.31 -4.29
C LEU A 106 11.93 -11.37 -5.00
N VAL A 107 13.21 -11.41 -4.63
CA VAL A 107 14.26 -10.58 -5.24
C VAL A 107 14.43 -10.94 -6.71
N ASP A 108 14.53 -12.22 -7.03
CA ASP A 108 14.70 -12.69 -8.40
C ASP A 108 13.49 -12.35 -9.28
N ARG A 109 12.27 -12.52 -8.75
CA ARG A 109 11.03 -12.13 -9.45
C ARG A 109 10.98 -10.62 -9.69
N HIS A 110 11.36 -9.81 -8.71
CA HIS A 110 11.41 -8.35 -8.86
C HIS A 110 12.41 -7.94 -9.94
N ARG A 111 13.61 -8.56 -9.95
CA ARG A 111 14.64 -8.31 -10.98
C ARG A 111 14.22 -8.76 -12.38
N ALA A 112 13.42 -9.81 -12.49
CA ALA A 112 12.90 -10.30 -13.76
C ALA A 112 11.82 -9.40 -14.38
N LEU A 113 11.35 -8.36 -13.68
CA LEU A 113 10.36 -7.43 -14.22
C LEU A 113 10.90 -6.69 -15.46
N SER A 114 10.17 -6.81 -16.56
CA SER A 114 10.53 -6.11 -17.80
C SER A 114 10.43 -4.58 -17.65
N ALA A 115 11.32 -3.87 -18.34
CA ALA A 115 11.28 -2.40 -18.37
C ALA A 115 9.94 -1.85 -18.91
N GLY A 116 9.26 -2.59 -19.80
CA GLY A 116 7.94 -2.22 -20.32
C GLY A 116 6.85 -2.25 -19.24
N ASN A 117 6.85 -3.28 -18.39
CA ASN A 117 5.94 -3.40 -17.26
C ASN A 117 6.19 -2.28 -16.24
N LEU A 118 7.45 -2.05 -15.88
CA LEU A 118 7.85 -0.97 -14.96
C LEU A 118 7.42 0.40 -15.48
N ARG A 119 7.64 0.71 -16.77
CA ARG A 119 7.19 1.98 -17.38
C ARG A 119 5.68 2.13 -17.34
N THR A 120 4.93 1.07 -17.65
CA THR A 120 3.47 1.08 -17.61
C THR A 120 2.96 1.36 -16.20
N LEU A 121 3.55 0.69 -15.21
CA LEU A 121 3.21 0.85 -13.81
C LEU A 121 3.55 2.26 -13.31
N CYS A 122 4.75 2.77 -13.59
CA CYS A 122 5.15 4.15 -13.27
C CYS A 122 4.18 5.19 -13.85
N ARG A 123 3.74 5.02 -15.10
CA ARG A 123 2.74 5.92 -15.71
C ARG A 123 1.40 5.86 -14.98
N ARG A 124 0.95 4.69 -14.53
CA ARG A 124 -0.28 4.53 -13.74
C ARG A 124 -0.15 5.21 -12.39
N MET A 125 0.93 4.97 -11.66
CA MET A 125 1.19 5.60 -10.37
C MET A 125 1.18 7.13 -10.48
N ASN A 126 1.89 7.67 -11.48
CA ASN A 126 1.94 9.12 -11.73
C ASN A 126 0.57 9.70 -12.13
N ARG A 127 -0.24 8.96 -12.90
CA ARG A 127 -1.58 9.39 -13.28
C ARG A 127 -2.51 9.45 -12.08
N ASP A 128 -2.51 8.39 -11.26
CA ASP A 128 -3.33 8.32 -10.06
C ASP A 128 -2.96 9.44 -9.08
N GLU A 129 -1.67 9.66 -8.83
CA GLU A 129 -1.20 10.72 -7.94
C GLU A 129 -1.69 12.10 -8.43
N ARG A 130 -1.62 12.37 -9.73
CA ARG A 130 -2.17 13.61 -10.33
C ARG A 130 -3.68 13.72 -10.15
N GLN A 131 -4.43 12.64 -10.37
CA GLN A 131 -5.89 12.63 -10.20
C GLN A 131 -6.27 12.92 -8.74
N ARG A 132 -5.56 12.33 -7.78
CA ARG A 132 -5.79 12.58 -6.35
C ARG A 132 -5.48 14.02 -5.96
N ARG A 133 -4.35 14.58 -6.42
CA ARG A 133 -4.02 15.99 -6.17
C ARG A 133 -5.12 16.92 -6.67
N ARG A 134 -5.65 16.67 -7.87
CA ARG A 134 -6.79 17.43 -8.42
C ARG A 134 -8.05 17.28 -7.58
N ALA A 135 -8.38 16.07 -7.14
CA ALA A 135 -9.55 15.82 -6.30
C ALA A 135 -9.45 16.50 -4.93
N ILE A 136 -8.25 16.54 -4.33
CA ILE A 136 -8.00 17.26 -3.07
C ILE A 136 -8.14 18.76 -3.29
N ALA A 137 -7.50 19.33 -4.31
CA ALA A 137 -7.61 20.75 -4.63
C ALA A 137 -9.06 21.18 -4.87
N ALA A 138 -9.83 20.39 -5.63
CA ALA A 138 -11.26 20.65 -5.88
C ALA A 138 -12.14 20.49 -4.61
N ARG A 139 -11.73 19.69 -3.62
CA ARG A 139 -12.41 19.63 -2.31
C ARG A 139 -12.08 20.86 -1.48
N THR A 140 -10.82 21.26 -1.41
CA THR A 140 -10.39 22.45 -0.68
C THR A 140 -11.07 23.72 -1.21
N ALA A 141 -11.14 23.90 -2.54
CA ALA A 141 -11.82 25.03 -3.16
C ALA A 141 -13.31 25.11 -2.80
N ARG A 142 -14.01 23.96 -2.75
CA ARG A 142 -15.42 23.90 -2.33
C ARG A 142 -15.63 24.21 -0.85
N THR A 143 -14.65 23.93 0.01
CA THR A 143 -14.74 24.27 1.44
C THR A 143 -14.51 25.77 1.68
N THR A 144 -13.65 26.42 0.88
CA THR A 144 -13.36 27.86 1.03
C THR A 144 -14.48 28.78 0.54
N ASP A 145 -15.37 28.30 -0.35
CA ASP A 145 -16.54 29.08 -0.79
C ASP A 145 -17.65 29.20 0.28
N VAL A 146 -17.55 28.47 1.40
CA VAL A 146 -18.44 28.65 2.56
C VAL A 146 -17.87 29.75 3.45
N THR A 147 -18.15 31.01 3.10
CA THR A 147 -17.82 32.17 3.95
C THR A 147 -18.64 32.13 5.25
N PRO A 148 -18.04 32.27 6.45
CA PRO A 148 -18.83 32.41 7.67
C PRO A 148 -19.54 33.77 7.65
N THR A 149 -20.88 33.74 7.64
CA THR A 149 -21.72 34.92 7.83
C THR A 149 -21.28 35.64 9.11
N ALA A 150 -20.77 36.87 8.95
CA ALA A 150 -20.31 37.71 10.04
C ALA A 150 -21.41 37.88 11.10
N ALA A 151 -21.09 37.51 12.35
CA ALA A 151 -21.97 37.69 13.49
C ALA A 151 -22.22 39.19 13.74
N ARG A 152 -23.49 39.61 13.63
CA ARG A 152 -23.94 40.94 14.04
C ARG A 152 -23.93 41.01 15.57
N THR A 153 -23.10 41.90 16.12
CA THR A 153 -23.09 42.26 17.54
C THR A 153 -24.36 43.02 17.91
N PRO A 154 -25.13 42.63 18.94
CA PRO A 154 -26.20 43.47 19.47
C PRO A 154 -25.60 44.53 20.40
N VAL A 155 -25.91 45.80 20.13
CA VAL A 155 -25.63 46.93 21.01
C VAL A 155 -26.66 46.88 22.14
N SER A 156 -26.20 46.82 23.39
CA SER A 156 -27.08 46.91 24.57
C SER A 156 -27.30 48.38 24.92
N HIS A 157 -28.57 48.76 25.10
CA HIS A 157 -29.01 50.04 25.66
C HIS A 157 -29.15 49.95 27.18
#